data_AF-A0AAV2NG57-F1
#
_entry.id   AF-A0AAV2NG57-F1
#
_cell.length_a   1.000
_cell.length_b   1.000
_cell.length_c   1.000
_cell.angle_alpha   90.00
_cell.angle_beta   90.00
_cell.angle_gamma   90.00
#
_symmetry.space_group_name_H-M   'P 1'
#
loop_
_entity.id
_entity.type
_entity.pdbx_description
1 polymer ?
#
loop_
_entity_poly.entity_id
_entity_poly.type
_entity_poly.pdbx_seq_one_letter_code
_entity_poly.pdbx_strand_id
1 'polypeptide(L)'
;MSSMLTAVILSQPHEGPFPVITKINDTVFRINYKGQPTTINVDRLKPAFIEATEPQGQRNAEESEPQPGPSNANPDTSHIPRKSTKAVRFAT
;
A
#
# COMPACT_ATOMS: atom_id res chain seq x y z
N MET A 1 -49.50 -2.20 29.05
CA MET A 1 -48.73 -1.34 28.13
C MET A 1 -47.64 -2.18 27.50
N SER A 2 -47.73 -2.46 26.20
CA SER A 2 -46.75 -3.29 25.48
C SER A 2 -45.52 -2.42 25.15
N SER A 3 -44.37 -2.80 25.70
CA SER A 3 -43.09 -2.11 25.43
C SER A 3 -42.63 -2.44 24.01
N MET A 4 -42.67 -1.46 23.11
CA MET A 4 -42.02 -1.56 21.80
C MET A 4 -40.51 -1.55 22.04
N LEU A 5 -39.91 -2.74 22.17
CA LEU A 5 -38.46 -2.89 22.10
C LEU A 5 -38.06 -2.60 20.65
N THR A 6 -37.64 -1.37 20.37
CA THR A 6 -37.04 -1.00 19.09
C THR A 6 -35.75 -1.80 18.96
N ALA A 7 -35.82 -2.95 18.30
CA ALA A 7 -34.65 -3.72 17.95
C ALA A 7 -33.74 -2.81 17.11
N VAL A 8 -32.62 -2.37 17.69
CA VAL A 8 -31.52 -1.82 16.91
C VAL A 8 -31.15 -2.93 15.93
N ILE A 9 -31.53 -2.75 14.66
CA ILE A 9 -31.14 -3.68 13.61
C ILE A 9 -29.62 -3.56 13.53
N LEU A 10 -28.91 -4.52 14.12
CA LEU A 10 -27.46 -4.51 14.22
C LEU A 10 -26.87 -4.67 12.82
N SER A 11 -26.49 -3.55 12.20
CA SER A 11 -25.70 -3.56 10.97
C SER A 11 -24.24 -3.87 11.29
N GLN A 12 -23.54 -4.50 10.33
CA GLN A 12 -22.11 -4.70 10.48
C GLN A 12 -21.41 -3.33 10.51
N PRO A 13 -20.53 -3.06 11.51
CA PRO A 13 -19.87 -1.75 11.65
C PRO A 13 -18.98 -1.39 10.45
N HIS A 14 -18.45 -2.41 9.77
CA HIS A 14 -17.55 -2.27 8.65
C HIS A 14 -17.98 -3.24 7.55
N GLU A 15 -17.99 -2.76 6.32
CA GLU A 15 -18.15 -3.61 5.14
C GLU A 15 -16.79 -4.01 4.60
N GLY A 16 -16.68 -5.25 4.14
CA GLY A 16 -15.78 -5.76 3.10
C GLY A 16 -14.27 -5.46 3.16
N PRO A 17 -13.44 -6.33 2.58
CA PRO A 17 -12.11 -5.92 2.15
C PRO A 17 -12.23 -5.08 0.88
N PHE A 18 -11.76 -3.83 0.92
CA PHE A 18 -11.63 -2.98 -0.26
C PHE A 18 -10.16 -2.75 -0.57
N PRO A 19 -9.69 -3.02 -1.80
CA PRO A 19 -8.29 -2.82 -2.12
C PRO A 19 -7.97 -1.31 -2.16
N VAL A 20 -6.80 -0.98 -1.63
CA VAL A 20 -6.24 0.38 -1.71
C VAL A 20 -5.72 0.60 -3.12
N ILE A 21 -6.16 1.68 -3.77
CA ILE A 21 -5.67 2.11 -5.08
C ILE A 21 -4.39 2.92 -4.89
N THR A 22 -4.40 3.88 -3.96
CA THR A 22 -3.27 4.79 -3.72
C THR A 22 -3.29 5.30 -2.27
N LYS A 23 -2.12 5.35 -1.63
CA LYS A 23 -1.92 6.06 -0.37
C LYS A 23 -1.60 7.52 -0.67
N ILE A 24 -2.50 8.45 -0.31
CA ILE A 24 -2.29 9.89 -0.55
C ILE A 24 -1.34 10.46 0.50
N ASN A 25 -1.57 10.10 1.76
CA ASN A 25 -0.69 10.37 2.90
C ASN A 25 -0.93 9.30 3.99
N ASP A 26 -0.39 9.49 5.19
CA ASP A 26 -0.53 8.51 6.29
C ASP A 26 -1.95 8.38 6.86
N THR A 27 -2.81 9.37 6.62
CA THR A 27 -4.16 9.45 7.18
C THR A 27 -5.27 9.35 6.13
N VAL A 28 -4.94 9.48 4.85
CA VAL A 28 -5.91 9.54 3.74
C VAL A 28 -5.50 8.57 2.63
N PHE A 29 -6.46 7.74 2.25
CA PHE A 29 -6.30 6.68 1.27
C PHE A 29 -7.35 6.82 0.17
N ARG A 30 -6.98 6.43 -1.05
CA ARG A 30 -7.92 6.24 -2.15
C ARG A 30 -8.13 4.73 -2.33
N ILE A 31 -9.35 4.27 -2.11
CA ILE A 31 -9.73 2.85 -2.19
C ILE A 31 -10.67 2.59 -3.35
N ASN A 32 -10.76 1.33 -3.80
CA ASN A 32 -11.81 0.91 -4.71
C ASN A 32 -13.04 0.47 -3.91
N TYR A 33 -13.92 1.43 -3.63
CA TYR A 33 -15.17 1.15 -2.91
C TYR A 33 -16.26 0.80 -3.92
N LYS A 34 -16.66 -0.48 -3.98
CA LYS A 34 -17.74 -0.99 -4.86
C LYS A 34 -17.55 -0.58 -6.33
N GLY A 35 -16.32 -0.60 -6.84
CA GLY A 35 -15.98 -0.24 -8.22
C GLY A 35 -15.67 1.24 -8.43
N GLN A 36 -15.80 2.08 -7.40
CA GLN A 36 -15.59 3.52 -7.48
C GLN A 36 -14.36 3.97 -6.68
N PRO A 37 -13.41 4.69 -7.31
CA PRO A 37 -12.31 5.32 -6.59
C PRO A 37 -12.83 6.33 -5.56
N THR A 38 -12.65 6.05 -4.28
CA THR A 38 -13.16 6.85 -3.18
C THR A 38 -12.05 7.24 -2.22
N THR A 39 -11.97 8.52 -1.87
CA THR A 39 -11.03 9.05 -0.87
C THR A 39 -11.62 8.94 0.53
N ILE A 40 -10.89 8.34 1.46
CA ILE A 40 -11.35 8.06 2.82
C ILE A 40 -10.22 8.23 3.83
N ASN A 41 -10.57 8.68 5.04
CA ASN A 41 -9.64 8.78 6.16
C ASN A 41 -9.40 7.41 6.81
N VAL A 42 -8.21 7.21 7.37
CA VAL A 42 -7.78 6.02 8.10
C VAL A 42 -8.72 5.63 9.25
N ASP A 43 -9.37 6.59 9.91
CA ASP A 43 -10.32 6.35 11.00
C ASP A 43 -11.54 5.51 10.58
N ARG A 44 -11.83 5.45 9.27
CA ARG A 44 -12.94 4.68 8.69
C ARG A 44 -12.48 3.38 8.04
N LEU A 45 -11.21 3.03 8.18
CA LEU A 45 -10.60 1.84 7.59
C LEU A 45 -10.19 0.86 8.68
N LYS A 46 -10.27 -0.43 8.34
CA LYS A 46 -9.69 -1.51 9.11
C LYS A 46 -8.88 -2.41 8.16
N PRO A 47 -7.68 -2.87 8.54
CA PRO A 47 -6.95 -3.83 7.73
C PRO A 47 -7.72 -5.15 7.65
N ALA A 48 -7.84 -5.68 6.44
CA ALA A 48 -8.36 -7.02 6.20
C ALA A 48 -7.21 -8.01 6.16
N PHE A 49 -7.32 -9.10 6.92
CA PHE A 49 -6.45 -10.25 6.76
C PHE A 49 -6.90 -11.02 5.50
N ILE A 50 -5.97 -11.29 4.59
CA ILE A 50 -6.22 -12.07 3.38
C ILE A 50 -5.31 -13.29 3.47
N GLU A 51 -5.90 -14.49 3.49
CA GLU A 51 -5.14 -15.73 3.43
C GLU A 51 -4.42 -15.82 2.09
N ALA A 52 -3.13 -16.19 2.13
CA ALA A 52 -2.32 -16.39 0.94
C ALA A 52 -2.73 -17.71 0.26
N THR A 53 -3.87 -17.71 -0.42
CA THR A 53 -4.14 -18.67 -1.50
C THR A 53 -3.25 -18.27 -2.67
N GLU A 54 -2.47 -19.21 -3.20
CA GLU A 54 -1.56 -18.97 -4.32
C GLU A 54 -2.25 -18.13 -5.42
N PRO A 55 -1.71 -16.95 -5.77
CA PRO A 55 -2.42 -16.01 -6.63
C PRO A 55 -2.34 -16.43 -8.10
N GLN A 56 -3.49 -16.72 -8.71
CA GLN A 56 -3.68 -16.49 -10.14
C GLN A 56 -3.66 -14.95 -10.38
N GLY A 57 -2.44 -14.44 -10.58
CA GLY A 57 -2.10 -13.21 -11.30
C GLY A 57 -2.98 -11.96 -11.11
N GLN A 58 -2.67 -11.14 -10.09
CA GLN A 58 -2.74 -9.68 -10.23
C GLN A 58 -1.47 -9.08 -9.60
N ARG A 59 -0.37 -9.17 -10.36
CA ARG A 59 0.82 -8.35 -10.16
C ARG A 59 0.48 -6.90 -10.54
N ASN A 60 0.09 -6.09 -9.57
CA ASN A 60 0.21 -4.63 -9.66
C ASN A 60 1.09 -4.16 -8.50
N ALA A 61 2.34 -4.61 -8.52
CA ALA A 61 3.45 -3.92 -7.90
C ALA A 61 4.42 -3.67 -9.04
N GLU A 62 4.37 -2.46 -9.60
CA GLU A 62 5.43 -1.93 -10.45
C GLU A 62 6.63 -1.69 -9.53
N GLU A 63 7.36 -2.77 -9.27
CA GLU A 63 8.70 -2.73 -8.73
C GLU A 63 9.57 -2.15 -9.84
N SER A 64 9.84 -0.85 -9.75
CA SER A 64 10.77 -0.18 -10.65
C SER A 64 12.16 -0.79 -10.47
N GLU A 65 12.50 -1.75 -11.34
CA GLU A 65 13.89 -2.17 -11.54
C GLU A 65 14.73 -0.94 -11.89
N PRO A 66 15.87 -0.69 -11.23
CA PRO A 66 16.80 0.33 -11.70
C PRO A 66 17.47 -0.18 -12.98
N GLN A 67 16.97 0.28 -14.12
CA GLN A 67 17.55 0.05 -15.43
C GLN A 67 19.05 0.45 -15.44
N PRO A 68 19.98 -0.45 -15.78
CA PRO A 68 21.37 -0.08 -15.96
C PRO A 68 21.52 0.70 -17.26
N GLY A 69 21.56 2.02 -17.18
CA GLY A 69 21.92 2.88 -18.31
C GLY A 69 23.39 2.67 -18.70
N PRO A 70 23.73 2.58 -20.00
CA PRO A 70 25.12 2.59 -20.43
C PRO A 70 25.76 3.96 -20.15
N SER A 71 26.91 3.91 -19.49
CA SER A 71 27.69 5.08 -19.05
C SER A 71 28.62 5.60 -20.16
N ASN A 72 28.73 6.93 -20.21
CA ASN A 72 29.83 7.81 -20.71
C ASN A 72 29.60 8.49 -22.08
N ALA A 73 29.72 9.82 -22.22
CA ALA A 73 30.73 10.71 -21.62
C ALA A 73 30.23 12.15 -21.29
N ASN A 74 30.45 12.56 -20.02
CA ASN A 74 30.97 13.82 -19.42
C ASN A 74 30.85 15.20 -20.11
N PRO A 75 31.02 16.35 -19.38
CA PRO A 75 30.87 16.62 -17.93
C PRO A 75 30.04 17.90 -17.66
N ASP A 76 29.51 18.08 -16.44
CA ASP A 76 29.66 19.30 -15.61
C ASP A 76 28.67 19.26 -14.44
N THR A 77 29.01 19.94 -13.34
CA THR A 77 28.25 20.20 -12.11
C THR A 77 28.15 19.08 -11.05
N SER A 78 29.21 19.06 -10.22
CA SER A 78 29.16 19.04 -8.74
C SER A 78 28.02 18.28 -8.03
N HIS A 79 28.33 17.13 -7.43
CA HIS A 79 27.88 16.84 -6.06
C HIS A 79 28.67 15.69 -5.39
N ILE A 80 29.43 16.06 -4.35
CA ILE A 80 29.76 15.37 -3.08
C ILE A 80 29.88 13.81 -3.08
N PRO A 81 31.00 13.24 -2.59
CA PRO A 81 31.28 11.80 -2.65
C PRO A 81 30.42 11.00 -1.65
N ARG A 82 29.60 10.07 -2.14
CA ARG A 82 29.01 9.03 -1.28
C ARG A 82 30.04 7.92 -1.10
N LYS A 83 30.68 7.90 0.07
CA LYS A 83 31.54 6.81 0.52
C LYS A 83 30.70 5.53 0.58
N SER A 84 30.82 4.66 -0.42
CA SER A 84 30.25 3.32 -0.38
C SER A 84 31.25 2.42 0.33
N THR A 85 31.00 2.11 1.60
CA THR A 85 31.79 1.10 2.33
C THR A 85 31.26 -0.27 1.95
N LYS A 86 31.94 -0.99 1.06
CA LYS A 86 31.56 -2.33 0.61
C LYS A 86 32.25 -3.43 1.43
N ALA A 87 31.41 -4.21 2.10
CA ALA A 87 31.51 -5.61 2.55
C ALA A 87 32.60 -6.03 3.58
N VAL A 88 32.12 -6.53 4.73
CA VAL A 88 32.86 -7.45 5.61
C VAL A 88 32.28 -8.86 5.38
N ARG A 89 33.16 -9.83 5.11
CA ARG A 89 32.79 -11.25 4.93
C ARG A 89 32.97 -11.96 6.27
N PHE A 90 31.99 -12.78 6.67
CA PHE A 90 32.14 -13.69 7.81
C PHE A 90 32.68 -15.04 7.31
N ALA A 91 33.59 -15.61 8.10
CA ALA A 91 34.33 -16.85 7.80
C ALA A 91 33.58 -18.11 8.27
N THR A 92 34.01 -19.25 7.72
CA THR A 92 33.95 -20.57 8.36
C THR A 92 35.39 -21.04 8.56
#